data_AF-A0A812WX54-F1
#
_entry.id   AF-A0A812WX54-F1
#
_cell.length_a   1.000
_cell.length_b   1.000
_cell.length_c   1.000
_cell.angle_alpha   90.00
_cell.angle_beta   90.00
_cell.angle_gamma   90.00
#
_symmetry.space_group_name_H-M   'P 1'
#
loop_
_entity.id
_entity.type
_entity.pdbx_description
1 polymer ?
#
loop_
_entity_poly.entity_id
_entity_poly.type
_entity_poly.pdbx_seq_one_letter_code
_entity_poly.pdbx_strand_id
1 'polypeptide(L)'
;MKKWTCLVCSSTTWAAKWDQSKKAEDMESAFADTDDEFFEWLDPRTRRAIEELRKPARVPTDSGMSIRGCIEAMELKGVCLASSWPYDIGKVNSKPTEDCFKQALRYKVVEKELVQKDTNVMRKKLSEGHPIIFGLKLFERFLSPSRGGFIPTPDEGEKEAAEHGKHAMLLVGYNDRKQVFIVRNSWGKSWGEKGYCYLNYDYVANPKFNMGPLYIIKALGAEEADLTPDPDDGEDPDLEDDRADQTLELEEVEEEEAPAEEEEDGFDFSAEFTGDKLVRDFFLAHDGKLNQCEFVHCLKIHSKTEAGKNFSWFPAQLSVYKSDQTVWTPEDFDEVVKKWSE
;
A
#
# COMPACT_ATOMS: atom_id res chain seq x y z
N MET A 1 24.74 0.38 5.23
CA MET A 1 23.27 0.41 5.34
C MET A 1 22.68 0.87 4.02
N LYS A 2 22.50 -0.07 3.08
CA LYS A 2 21.90 0.16 1.77
C LYS A 2 20.48 -0.42 1.83
N LYS A 3 19.46 0.34 1.42
CA LYS A 3 18.05 -0.01 1.63
C LYS A 3 17.29 0.06 0.30
N TRP A 4 17.22 -1.09 -0.37
CA TRP A 4 16.12 -1.49 -1.26
C TRP A 4 15.64 -0.44 -2.27
N THR A 5 16.12 -0.58 -3.51
CA THR A 5 15.39 -0.13 -4.69
C THR A 5 14.95 -1.38 -5.46
N CYS A 6 13.67 -1.73 -5.34
CA CYS A 6 13.03 -2.63 -6.30
C CYS A 6 13.15 -2.03 -7.70
N LEU A 7 13.19 -2.84 -8.76
CA LEU A 7 13.26 -2.40 -10.17
C LEU A 7 12.15 -1.40 -10.56
N VAL A 8 11.02 -1.39 -9.85
CA VAL A 8 9.90 -0.42 -10.01
C VAL A 8 10.17 0.92 -9.30
N CYS A 9 11.25 0.99 -8.52
CA CYS A 9 11.43 1.96 -7.44
C CYS A 9 12.45 3.07 -7.76
N SER A 10 13.40 2.92 -8.68
CA SER A 10 14.44 3.95 -8.86
C SER A 10 13.87 5.26 -9.45
N SER A 11 13.01 5.18 -10.47
CA SER A 11 12.41 6.35 -11.11
C SER A 11 11.31 6.99 -10.26
N THR A 12 10.49 6.18 -9.58
CA THR A 12 9.40 6.63 -8.69
C THR A 12 9.92 7.17 -7.36
N THR A 13 10.97 6.57 -6.78
CA THR A 13 11.61 7.05 -5.54
C THR A 13 12.22 8.43 -5.72
N TRP A 14 12.96 8.63 -6.83
CA TRP A 14 13.51 9.95 -7.12
C TRP A 14 12.38 10.97 -7.33
N ALA A 15 11.36 10.61 -8.11
CA ALA A 15 10.30 11.53 -8.45
C ALA A 15 9.41 11.91 -7.26
N ALA A 16 9.16 11.00 -6.31
CA ALA A 16 8.45 11.29 -5.06
C ALA A 16 9.26 12.24 -4.17
N LYS A 17 10.57 11.96 -4.02
CA LYS A 17 11.50 12.81 -3.24
C LYS A 17 11.65 14.20 -3.85
N TRP A 18 11.64 14.30 -5.18
CA TRP A 18 11.72 15.58 -5.91
C TRP A 18 10.42 16.38 -5.89
N ASP A 19 9.25 15.75 -5.89
CA ASP A 19 7.96 16.48 -5.82
C ASP A 19 7.80 17.25 -4.51
N GLN A 20 8.29 16.67 -3.41
CA GLN A 20 8.37 17.34 -2.12
C GLN A 20 9.30 18.56 -2.17
N SER A 21 10.40 18.47 -2.93
CA SER A 21 11.35 19.56 -3.16
C SER A 21 10.76 20.68 -4.04
N LYS A 22 10.03 20.32 -5.10
CA LYS A 22 9.41 21.30 -6.02
C LYS A 22 8.25 22.06 -5.39
N LYS A 23 7.39 21.37 -4.62
CA LYS A 23 6.34 22.02 -3.81
C LYS A 23 6.93 22.99 -2.78
N ALA A 24 8.10 22.67 -2.24
CA ALA A 24 8.85 23.57 -1.36
C ALA A 24 9.35 24.82 -2.12
N GLU A 25 9.99 24.65 -3.29
CA GLU A 25 10.46 25.76 -4.13
C GLU A 25 9.32 26.69 -4.60
N ASP A 26 8.20 26.13 -5.08
CA ASP A 26 7.06 26.91 -5.60
C ASP A 26 6.33 27.68 -4.48
N MET A 27 6.26 27.13 -3.25
CA MET A 27 5.78 27.86 -2.08
C MET A 27 6.79 28.87 -1.56
N GLU A 28 8.09 28.56 -1.55
CA GLU A 28 9.15 29.49 -1.14
C GLU A 28 9.13 30.74 -2.01
N SER A 29 8.90 30.59 -3.33
CA SER A 29 8.61 31.73 -4.23
C SER A 29 7.35 32.51 -3.86
N ALA A 30 6.31 31.85 -3.34
CA ALA A 30 5.06 32.49 -2.94
C ALA A 30 5.16 33.23 -1.58
N PHE A 31 6.16 32.89 -0.76
CA PHE A 31 6.42 33.47 0.57
C PHE A 31 7.76 34.23 0.64
N ALA A 32 8.43 34.45 -0.50
CA ALA A 32 9.71 35.14 -0.57
C ALA A 32 9.63 36.61 -0.12
N ASP A 33 8.44 37.22 -0.24
CA ASP A 33 8.18 38.63 0.09
C ASP A 33 7.41 38.83 1.42
N THR A 34 7.19 37.79 2.22
CA THR A 34 6.51 37.96 3.52
C THR A 34 7.50 38.30 4.63
N ASP A 35 7.37 39.49 5.21
CA ASP A 35 8.15 39.98 6.36
C ASP A 35 8.11 39.01 7.56
N ASP A 36 9.22 38.93 8.30
CA ASP A 36 9.38 38.04 9.47
C ASP A 36 8.30 38.24 10.56
N GLU A 37 7.71 39.45 10.65
CA GLU A 37 6.59 39.75 11.56
C GLU A 37 5.31 38.96 11.24
N PHE A 38 5.05 38.66 9.96
CA PHE A 38 3.90 37.83 9.55
C PHE A 38 4.09 36.37 9.97
N PHE A 39 5.35 35.91 10.01
CA PHE A 39 5.72 34.53 10.35
C PHE A 39 5.45 34.20 11.84
N GLU A 40 5.62 35.18 12.72
CA GLU A 40 5.30 35.05 14.16
C GLU A 40 3.81 35.02 14.46
N TRP A 41 2.96 35.51 13.54
CA TRP A 41 1.50 35.51 13.69
C TRP A 41 0.84 34.21 13.18
N LEU A 42 1.56 33.41 12.38
CA LEU A 42 1.10 32.10 11.91
C LEU A 42 0.94 31.12 13.08
N ASP A 43 -0.10 30.28 13.02
CA ASP A 43 -0.28 29.23 14.01
C ASP A 43 0.90 28.24 13.99
N PRO A 44 1.19 27.56 15.12
CA PRO A 44 2.36 26.70 15.24
C PRO A 44 2.45 25.55 14.23
N ARG A 45 1.31 25.07 13.69
CA ARG A 45 1.31 23.98 12.70
C ARG A 45 1.69 24.52 11.32
N THR A 46 1.16 25.67 10.94
CA THR A 46 1.50 26.34 9.67
C THR A 46 2.95 26.83 9.67
N ARG A 47 3.42 27.40 10.79
CA ARG A 47 4.81 27.81 10.94
C ARG A 47 5.77 26.63 10.76
N ARG A 48 5.51 25.50 11.44
CA ARG A 48 6.30 24.28 11.30
C ARG A 48 6.28 23.73 9.87
N ALA A 49 5.13 23.78 9.19
CA ALA A 49 5.04 23.35 7.80
C ALA A 49 5.91 24.21 6.87
N ILE A 50 5.88 25.54 7.03
CA ILE A 50 6.71 26.45 6.21
C ILE A 50 8.19 26.33 6.57
N GLU A 51 8.54 26.17 7.85
CA GLU A 51 9.92 25.90 8.30
C GLU A 51 10.48 24.59 7.73
N GLU A 52 9.67 23.53 7.62
CA GLU A 52 10.08 22.29 6.96
C GLU A 52 10.27 22.46 5.44
N LEU A 53 9.49 23.34 4.80
CA LEU A 53 9.59 23.64 3.38
C LEU A 53 10.76 24.58 3.04
N ARG A 54 11.12 25.51 3.94
CA ARG A 54 12.31 26.39 3.81
C ARG A 54 13.64 25.63 3.94
N LYS A 55 13.64 24.34 4.27
CA LYS A 55 14.87 23.54 4.31
C LYS A 55 15.35 23.29 2.88
N PRO A 56 16.64 23.48 2.59
CA PRO A 56 17.17 23.24 1.26
C PRO A 56 16.84 21.81 0.80
N ALA A 57 16.49 21.68 -0.48
CA ALA A 57 16.26 20.42 -1.17
C ALA A 57 17.29 19.38 -0.72
N ARG A 58 16.85 18.36 0.03
CA ARG A 58 17.77 17.33 0.50
C ARG A 58 18.26 16.56 -0.71
N VAL A 59 19.58 16.42 -0.83
CA VAL A 59 20.20 15.51 -1.80
C VAL A 59 19.55 14.13 -1.60
N PRO A 60 18.97 13.52 -2.65
CA PRO A 60 18.36 12.21 -2.52
C PRO A 60 19.37 11.20 -1.97
N THR A 61 18.99 10.52 -0.89
CA THR A 61 19.78 9.43 -0.30
C THR A 61 18.99 8.13 -0.33
N ASP A 62 19.73 7.02 -0.33
CA ASP A 62 19.17 5.67 -0.26
C ASP A 62 18.69 5.33 1.16
N SER A 63 17.59 5.95 1.56
CA SER A 63 16.96 5.80 2.88
C SER A 63 15.72 4.88 2.86
N GLY A 64 15.47 4.21 1.73
CA GLY A 64 14.24 3.46 1.46
C GLY A 64 13.05 4.36 1.12
N MET A 65 11.88 3.72 0.95
CA MET A 65 10.59 4.39 0.70
C MET A 65 9.45 3.57 1.32
N SER A 66 8.37 4.24 1.74
CA SER A 66 7.17 3.54 2.20
C SER A 66 6.39 3.00 1.00
N ILE A 67 5.71 1.86 1.16
CA ILE A 67 4.83 1.28 0.12
C ILE A 67 3.80 2.32 -0.35
N ARG A 68 3.21 3.04 0.61
CA ARG A 68 2.25 4.12 0.33
C ARG A 68 2.87 5.22 -0.53
N GLY A 69 4.07 5.70 -0.19
CA GLY A 69 4.75 6.74 -0.96
C GLY A 69 5.12 6.26 -2.38
N CYS A 70 5.46 4.98 -2.53
CA CYS A 70 5.67 4.37 -3.84
C CYS A 70 4.41 4.44 -4.69
N ILE A 71 3.28 3.97 -4.15
CA ILE A 71 2.02 3.93 -4.89
C ILE A 71 1.52 5.34 -5.21
N GLU A 72 1.64 6.30 -4.28
CA GLU A 72 1.32 7.70 -4.54
C GLU A 72 2.19 8.29 -5.66
N ALA A 73 3.47 7.92 -5.74
CA ALA A 73 4.33 8.31 -6.85
C ALA A 73 3.86 7.71 -8.18
N MET A 74 3.44 6.45 -8.17
CA MET A 74 2.88 5.77 -9.36
C MET A 74 1.53 6.37 -9.78
N GLU A 75 0.69 6.82 -8.84
CA GLU A 75 -0.57 7.52 -9.13
C GLU A 75 -0.35 8.92 -9.69
N LEU A 76 0.71 9.62 -9.26
CA LEU A 76 1.00 10.98 -9.71
C LEU A 76 1.76 10.98 -11.04
N LYS A 77 2.81 10.15 -11.13
CA LYS A 77 3.84 10.23 -12.17
C LYS A 77 3.93 8.96 -13.04
N GLY A 78 3.38 7.84 -12.57
CA GLY A 78 3.46 6.55 -13.23
C GLY A 78 4.86 5.94 -13.22
N VAL A 79 5.07 4.92 -14.04
CA VAL A 79 6.34 4.17 -14.11
C VAL A 79 6.79 3.98 -15.55
N CYS A 80 8.06 4.26 -15.85
CA CYS A 80 8.64 3.95 -17.16
C CYS A 80 9.04 2.47 -17.26
N LEU A 81 9.27 1.99 -18.48
CA LEU A 81 9.75 0.62 -18.67
C LEU A 81 11.17 0.46 -18.12
N ALA A 82 11.49 -0.73 -17.60
CA ALA A 82 12.83 -1.08 -17.14
C ALA A 82 13.87 -0.92 -18.27
N SER A 83 13.51 -1.22 -19.52
CA SER A 83 14.35 -0.99 -20.69
C SER A 83 14.74 0.48 -20.91
N SER A 84 13.90 1.42 -20.46
CA SER A 84 14.15 2.87 -20.58
C SER A 84 14.98 3.41 -19.42
N TRP A 85 14.84 2.81 -18.23
CA TRP A 85 15.60 3.16 -17.03
C TRP A 85 15.99 1.90 -16.25
N PRO A 86 17.02 1.17 -16.69
CA PRO A 86 17.42 -0.10 -16.07
C PRO A 86 17.84 0.10 -14.61
N TYR A 87 17.68 -0.96 -13.82
CA TYR A 87 18.19 -0.93 -12.45
C TYR A 87 19.71 -0.81 -12.46
N ASP A 88 20.19 0.18 -11.72
CA ASP A 88 21.61 0.48 -11.56
C ASP A 88 21.77 1.11 -10.18
N ILE A 89 22.49 0.41 -9.30
CA ILE A 89 22.70 0.83 -7.91
C ILE A 89 23.37 2.22 -7.83
N GLY A 90 24.18 2.60 -8.83
CA GLY A 90 24.80 3.93 -8.91
C GLY A 90 23.80 5.04 -9.26
N LYS A 91 22.63 4.69 -9.80
CA LYS A 91 21.61 5.64 -10.29
C LYS A 91 20.37 5.72 -9.41
N VAL A 92 20.33 5.02 -8.27
CA VAL A 92 19.15 4.99 -7.36
C VAL A 92 18.75 6.36 -6.82
N ASN A 93 19.69 7.29 -6.74
CA ASN A 93 19.48 8.68 -6.31
C ASN A 93 19.57 9.69 -7.48
N SER A 94 19.72 9.20 -8.71
CA SER A 94 19.83 10.02 -9.91
C SER A 94 18.45 10.28 -10.53
N LYS A 95 18.29 11.46 -11.12
CA LYS A 95 17.07 11.84 -11.85
C LYS A 95 16.94 11.01 -13.14
N PRO A 96 15.81 10.33 -13.38
CA PRO A 96 15.50 9.75 -14.70
C PRO A 96 15.42 10.81 -15.79
N THR A 97 15.62 10.41 -17.05
CA THR A 97 15.47 11.34 -18.17
C THR A 97 14.02 11.84 -18.30
N GLU A 98 13.83 13.00 -18.94
CA GLU A 98 12.49 13.54 -19.22
C GLU A 98 11.64 12.59 -20.07
N ASP A 99 12.26 11.78 -20.93
CA ASP A 99 11.54 10.80 -21.73
C ASP A 99 11.02 9.62 -20.88
N CYS A 100 11.74 9.24 -19.81
CA CYS A 100 11.20 8.31 -18.81
C CYS A 100 9.93 8.88 -18.16
N PHE A 101 9.91 10.16 -17.81
CA PHE A 101 8.71 10.80 -17.24
C PHE A 101 7.54 10.84 -18.22
N LYS A 102 7.78 11.17 -19.50
CA LYS A 102 6.74 11.14 -20.53
C LYS A 102 6.20 9.73 -20.76
N GLN A 103 7.08 8.72 -20.77
CA GLN A 103 6.67 7.32 -20.91
C GLN A 103 5.86 6.86 -19.68
N ALA A 104 6.29 7.28 -18.48
CA ALA A 104 5.67 6.90 -17.22
C ALA A 104 4.20 7.32 -17.11
N LEU A 105 3.81 8.45 -17.72
CA LEU A 105 2.42 8.92 -17.75
C LEU A 105 1.42 7.90 -18.34
N ARG A 106 1.89 6.95 -19.15
CA ARG A 106 1.05 5.86 -19.69
C ARG A 106 0.73 4.81 -18.65
N TYR A 107 1.63 4.57 -17.71
CA TYR A 107 1.54 3.49 -16.72
C TYR A 107 1.29 4.03 -15.31
N LYS A 108 0.36 4.98 -15.21
CA LYS A 108 -0.10 5.49 -13.92
C LYS A 108 -0.99 4.47 -13.23
N VAL A 109 -0.86 4.34 -11.92
CA VAL A 109 -1.86 3.58 -11.14
C VAL A 109 -3.15 4.38 -11.12
N VAL A 110 -4.24 3.78 -11.60
CA VAL A 110 -5.57 4.42 -11.62
C VAL A 110 -6.50 3.82 -10.58
N GLU A 111 -6.32 2.53 -10.26
CA GLU A 111 -7.09 1.86 -9.23
C GLU A 111 -6.17 1.03 -8.33
N LYS A 112 -6.35 1.22 -7.02
CA LYS A 112 -5.69 0.46 -5.97
C LYS A 112 -6.68 0.08 -4.89
N GLU A 113 -6.39 -0.99 -4.18
CA GLU A 113 -7.17 -1.43 -3.03
C GLU A 113 -6.26 -1.61 -1.81
N LEU A 114 -6.73 -1.16 -0.64
CA LEU A 114 -6.10 -1.47 0.64
C LEU A 114 -6.66 -2.80 1.15
N VAL A 115 -5.79 -3.76 1.42
CA VAL A 115 -6.18 -5.11 1.86
C VAL A 115 -6.07 -5.22 3.38
N GLN A 116 -7.06 -5.85 4.00
CA GLN A 116 -7.02 -6.18 5.41
C GLN A 116 -5.99 -7.29 5.68
N LYS A 117 -5.36 -7.25 6.86
CA LYS A 117 -4.39 -8.26 7.31
C LYS A 117 -5.11 -9.50 7.86
N ASP A 118 -6.03 -10.00 7.07
CA ASP A 118 -6.79 -11.21 7.36
C ASP A 118 -6.41 -12.27 6.34
N THR A 119 -6.14 -13.48 6.82
CA THR A 119 -5.68 -14.59 5.99
C THR A 119 -6.70 -14.92 4.90
N ASN A 120 -7.99 -14.92 5.20
CA ASN A 120 -9.04 -15.25 4.24
C ASN A 120 -9.21 -14.13 3.22
N VAL A 121 -9.14 -12.87 3.65
CA VAL A 121 -9.16 -11.72 2.74
C VAL A 121 -7.98 -11.77 1.77
N MET A 122 -6.75 -11.99 2.27
CA MET A 122 -5.56 -12.09 1.43
C MET A 122 -5.66 -13.26 0.44
N ARG A 123 -6.09 -14.44 0.89
CA ARG A 123 -6.32 -15.61 0.03
C ARG A 123 -7.32 -15.31 -1.07
N LYS A 124 -8.48 -14.72 -0.73
CA LYS A 124 -9.51 -14.34 -1.70
C LYS A 124 -8.97 -13.43 -2.79
N LYS A 125 -8.19 -12.41 -2.41
CA LYS A 125 -7.58 -11.50 -3.39
C LYS A 125 -6.57 -12.19 -4.29
N LEU A 126 -5.76 -13.09 -3.75
CA LEU A 126 -4.83 -13.89 -4.54
C LEU A 126 -5.57 -14.85 -5.50
N SER A 127 -6.69 -15.45 -5.08
CA SER A 127 -7.51 -16.30 -5.97
C SER A 127 -8.22 -15.51 -7.07
N GLU A 128 -8.52 -14.22 -6.84
CA GLU A 128 -9.01 -13.29 -7.87
C GLU A 128 -7.90 -12.86 -8.85
N GLY A 129 -6.67 -13.38 -8.71
CA GLY A 129 -5.54 -13.05 -9.58
C GLY A 129 -4.87 -11.73 -9.22
N HIS A 130 -5.04 -11.23 -7.99
CA HIS A 130 -4.45 -9.98 -7.53
C HIS A 130 -3.24 -10.22 -6.59
N PRO A 131 -2.01 -9.99 -7.06
CA PRO A 131 -0.83 -9.96 -6.20
C PRO A 131 -0.93 -8.84 -5.16
N ILE A 132 -0.41 -9.10 -3.96
CA ILE A 132 -0.52 -8.17 -2.83
C ILE A 132 0.87 -7.68 -2.42
N ILE A 133 1.07 -6.38 -2.48
CA ILE A 133 2.26 -5.70 -1.99
C ILE A 133 2.14 -5.58 -0.47
N PHE A 134 3.14 -6.04 0.27
CA PHE A 134 3.14 -6.01 1.73
C PHE A 134 4.52 -5.71 2.30
N GLY A 135 4.57 -5.27 3.55
CA GLY A 135 5.80 -5.03 4.29
C GLY A 135 5.89 -5.94 5.50
N LEU A 136 7.04 -6.57 5.71
CA LEU A 136 7.27 -7.51 6.80
C LEU A 136 8.53 -7.14 7.57
N LYS A 137 8.45 -7.32 8.89
CA LYS A 137 9.60 -7.32 9.77
C LYS A 137 10.34 -8.64 9.67
N LEU A 138 11.61 -8.60 9.30
CA LEU A 138 12.44 -9.79 9.05
C LEU A 138 13.29 -10.16 10.27
N PHE A 139 13.58 -11.45 10.37
CA PHE A 139 14.40 -12.07 11.42
C PHE A 139 15.56 -12.82 10.79
N GLU A 140 16.56 -13.20 11.58
CA GLU A 140 17.78 -13.86 11.08
C GLU A 140 17.47 -15.08 10.19
N ARG A 141 16.46 -15.91 10.53
CA ARG A 141 16.06 -17.07 9.70
C ARG A 141 15.53 -16.70 8.33
N PHE A 142 15.03 -15.47 8.15
CA PHE A 142 14.60 -15.02 6.85
C PHE A 142 15.79 -14.90 5.89
N LEU A 143 16.97 -14.49 6.38
CA LEU A 143 18.15 -14.29 5.53
C LEU A 143 18.65 -15.60 4.91
N SER A 144 18.46 -16.72 5.62
CA SER A 144 18.88 -18.06 5.21
C SER A 144 17.69 -19.03 5.20
N PRO A 145 16.80 -18.96 4.20
CA PRO A 145 15.64 -19.84 4.11
C PRO A 145 16.06 -21.31 4.06
N SER A 146 15.23 -22.18 4.65
CA SER A 146 15.46 -23.63 4.60
C SER A 146 15.36 -24.17 3.17
N ARG A 147 15.87 -25.39 2.94
CA ARG A 147 15.74 -26.10 1.66
C ARG A 147 14.26 -26.13 1.24
N GLY A 148 13.95 -25.67 0.03
CA GLY A 148 12.58 -25.49 -0.44
C GLY A 148 11.96 -24.13 -0.11
N GLY A 149 12.72 -23.16 0.38
CA GLY A 149 12.30 -21.76 0.52
C GLY A 149 11.37 -21.47 1.70
N PHE A 150 11.10 -22.44 2.57
CA PHE A 150 10.20 -22.26 3.71
C PHE A 150 10.85 -21.46 4.83
N ILE A 151 10.11 -20.48 5.35
CA ILE A 151 10.51 -19.64 6.48
C ILE A 151 9.37 -19.64 7.50
N PRO A 152 9.57 -20.22 8.69
CA PRO A 152 8.53 -20.29 9.71
C PRO A 152 8.28 -18.93 10.37
N THR A 153 7.18 -18.84 11.11
CA THR A 153 6.90 -17.72 12.00
C THR A 153 8.02 -17.57 13.04
N PRO A 154 8.54 -16.35 13.29
CA PRO A 154 9.59 -16.13 14.27
C PRO A 154 9.15 -16.44 15.71
N ASP A 155 10.05 -17.03 16.48
CA ASP A 155 9.86 -17.31 17.91
C ASP A 155 9.99 -16.02 18.76
N GLU A 156 9.45 -15.99 19.98
CA GLU A 156 9.43 -14.79 20.84
C GLU A 156 10.82 -14.23 21.22
N GLY A 157 11.88 -15.03 21.09
CA GLY A 157 13.27 -14.63 21.34
C GLY A 157 14.14 -14.53 20.09
N GLU A 158 13.57 -14.71 18.89
CA GLU A 158 14.35 -14.64 17.66
C GLU A 158 14.83 -13.21 17.41
N LYS A 159 16.08 -13.10 16.96
CA LYS A 159 16.69 -11.80 16.68
C LYS A 159 16.16 -11.25 15.37
N GLU A 160 15.75 -9.99 15.41
CA GLU A 160 15.46 -9.22 14.20
C GLU A 160 16.69 -9.18 13.31
N ALA A 161 16.49 -9.28 11.99
CA ALA A 161 17.59 -9.19 11.06
C ALA A 161 18.24 -7.79 11.18
N ALA A 162 19.52 -7.76 11.55
CA ALA A 162 20.26 -6.51 11.72
C ALA A 162 20.32 -5.72 10.40
N GLU A 163 20.43 -6.43 9.29
CA GLU A 163 20.36 -5.90 7.93
C GLU A 163 19.00 -6.25 7.31
N HIS A 164 18.40 -5.31 6.58
CA HIS A 164 17.10 -5.49 5.94
C HIS A 164 15.93 -5.90 6.86
N GLY A 165 16.02 -5.64 8.18
CA GLY A 165 15.00 -6.02 9.18
C GLY A 165 13.56 -5.52 8.95
N LYS A 166 13.34 -4.63 7.97
CA LYS A 166 12.02 -4.31 7.43
C LYS A 166 12.11 -4.33 5.91
N HIS A 167 11.24 -5.11 5.28
CA HIS A 167 11.33 -5.39 3.86
C HIS A 167 9.95 -5.43 3.21
N ALA A 168 9.84 -4.97 1.96
CA ALA A 168 8.61 -5.00 1.17
C ALA A 168 8.71 -6.01 0.04
N MET A 169 7.70 -6.87 -0.08
CA MET A 169 7.68 -8.01 -1.01
C MET A 169 6.29 -8.15 -1.65
N LEU A 170 6.13 -9.16 -2.50
CA LEU A 170 4.90 -9.42 -3.22
C LEU A 170 4.36 -10.83 -2.88
N LEU A 171 3.14 -10.89 -2.34
CA LEU A 171 2.38 -12.15 -2.28
C LEU A 171 1.85 -12.45 -3.67
N VAL A 172 2.11 -13.67 -4.17
CA VAL A 172 1.73 -14.10 -5.53
C VAL A 172 0.87 -15.35 -5.55
N GLY A 173 0.66 -15.98 -4.39
CA GLY A 173 -0.18 -17.15 -4.26
C GLY A 173 -0.23 -17.65 -2.82
N TYR A 174 -0.91 -18.78 -2.63
CA TYR A 174 -1.04 -19.43 -1.32
C TYR A 174 -1.17 -20.94 -1.49
N ASN A 175 -0.93 -21.69 -0.42
CA ASN A 175 -1.12 -23.13 -0.37
C ASN A 175 -1.81 -23.50 0.95
N ASP A 176 -3.07 -23.92 0.87
CA ASP A 176 -3.87 -24.24 2.05
C ASP A 176 -3.44 -25.54 2.72
N ARG A 177 -2.94 -26.53 1.98
CA ARG A 177 -2.43 -27.77 2.59
C ARG A 177 -1.23 -27.50 3.49
N LYS A 178 -0.39 -26.53 3.10
CA LYS A 178 0.81 -26.13 3.83
C LYS A 178 0.61 -24.92 4.74
N GLN A 179 -0.55 -24.23 4.66
CA GLN A 179 -0.86 -23.00 5.39
C GLN A 179 0.19 -21.88 5.18
N VAL A 180 0.62 -21.70 3.93
CA VAL A 180 1.66 -20.71 3.56
C VAL A 180 1.22 -19.78 2.43
N PHE A 181 1.69 -18.54 2.48
CA PHE A 181 1.72 -17.65 1.34
C PHE A 181 2.98 -17.89 0.51
N ILE A 182 2.84 -17.79 -0.81
CA ILE A 182 3.94 -17.80 -1.77
C ILE A 182 4.36 -16.35 -1.99
N VAL A 183 5.63 -16.06 -1.71
CA VAL A 183 6.19 -14.72 -1.74
C VAL A 183 7.26 -14.64 -2.82
N ARG A 184 7.11 -13.69 -3.73
CA ARG A 184 8.19 -13.28 -4.64
C ARG A 184 9.08 -12.29 -3.91
N ASN A 185 10.36 -12.64 -3.74
CA ASN A 185 11.38 -11.74 -3.25
C ASN A 185 12.11 -11.08 -4.43
N SER A 186 13.08 -10.23 -4.12
CA SER A 186 13.85 -9.46 -5.11
C SER A 186 15.33 -9.39 -4.72
N TRP A 187 15.86 -10.54 -4.31
CA TRP A 187 17.26 -10.81 -3.96
C TRP A 187 17.91 -11.79 -4.96
N GLY A 188 17.44 -11.79 -6.21
CA GLY A 188 17.90 -12.67 -7.27
C GLY A 188 17.39 -14.12 -7.17
N LYS A 189 17.60 -14.87 -8.27
CA LYS A 189 17.18 -16.28 -8.39
C LYS A 189 17.94 -17.23 -7.47
N SER A 190 19.17 -16.87 -7.09
CA SER A 190 20.00 -17.70 -6.21
C SER A 190 19.43 -17.76 -4.79
N TRP A 191 18.72 -16.72 -4.35
CA TRP A 191 18.15 -16.68 -3.01
C TRP A 191 16.84 -17.49 -2.90
N GLY A 192 16.65 -18.18 -1.77
CA GLY A 192 15.44 -18.95 -1.50
C GLY A 192 15.22 -20.12 -2.47
N GLU A 193 13.98 -20.30 -2.89
CA GLU A 193 13.57 -21.23 -3.94
C GLU A 193 13.39 -20.45 -5.25
N LYS A 194 14.47 -20.28 -6.02
CA LYS A 194 14.48 -19.54 -7.30
C LYS A 194 13.99 -18.08 -7.18
N GLY A 195 14.35 -17.39 -6.10
CA GLY A 195 13.91 -16.03 -5.78
C GLY A 195 12.59 -15.94 -5.01
N TYR A 196 11.98 -17.08 -4.66
CA TYR A 196 10.74 -17.16 -3.88
C TYR A 196 10.97 -17.71 -2.48
N CYS A 197 10.04 -17.41 -1.58
CA CYS A 197 9.94 -18.06 -0.28
C CYS A 197 8.49 -18.35 0.09
N TYR A 198 8.32 -19.18 1.12
CA TYR A 198 7.01 -19.60 1.63
C TYR A 198 6.91 -19.20 3.09
N LEU A 199 5.94 -18.36 3.41
CA LEU A 199 5.73 -17.81 4.76
C LEU A 199 4.43 -18.34 5.35
N ASN A 200 4.45 -18.76 6.61
CA ASN A 200 3.21 -19.12 7.32
C ASN A 200 2.18 -17.99 7.27
N TYR A 201 0.90 -18.35 7.16
CA TYR A 201 -0.21 -17.40 7.24
C TYR A 201 -0.14 -16.51 8.49
N ASP A 202 0.13 -17.12 9.65
CA ASP A 202 0.25 -16.40 10.92
C ASP A 202 1.38 -15.39 10.92
N TYR A 203 2.47 -15.62 10.18
CA TYR A 203 3.56 -14.66 10.12
C TYR A 203 3.13 -13.40 9.34
N VAL A 204 2.50 -13.60 8.19
CA VAL A 204 2.10 -12.51 7.28
C VAL A 204 0.87 -11.74 7.81
N ALA A 205 -0.11 -12.44 8.40
CA ALA A 205 -1.32 -11.82 8.92
C ALA A 205 -1.11 -11.12 10.28
N ASN A 206 -0.09 -11.50 11.04
CA ASN A 206 0.12 -10.97 12.38
C ASN A 206 0.59 -9.50 12.37
N PRO A 207 -0.18 -8.57 12.96
CA PRO A 207 0.16 -7.14 13.01
C PRO A 207 1.48 -6.80 13.71
N LYS A 208 2.00 -7.68 14.57
CA LYS A 208 3.32 -7.54 15.22
C LYS A 208 4.45 -7.54 14.20
N PHE A 209 4.30 -8.31 13.12
CA PHE A 209 5.32 -8.50 12.10
C PHE A 209 5.01 -7.73 10.83
N ASN A 210 3.74 -7.72 10.42
CA ASN A 210 3.27 -6.97 9.26
C ASN A 210 2.77 -5.59 9.72
N MET A 211 3.69 -4.64 9.82
CA MET A 211 3.41 -3.29 10.33
C MET A 211 2.96 -2.31 9.24
N GLY A 212 2.97 -2.72 7.97
CA GLY A 212 2.68 -1.87 6.82
C GLY A 212 1.25 -2.00 6.30
N PRO A 213 0.79 -1.09 5.43
CA PRO A 213 -0.41 -1.33 4.63
C PRO A 213 -0.16 -2.45 3.60
N LEU A 214 -1.21 -3.18 3.26
CA LEU A 214 -1.20 -4.15 2.15
C LEU A 214 -1.95 -3.52 0.98
N TYR A 215 -1.38 -3.58 -0.20
CA TYR A 215 -1.97 -2.96 -1.38
C TYR A 215 -2.07 -3.92 -2.55
N ILE A 216 -3.16 -3.80 -3.29
CA ILE A 216 -3.32 -4.34 -4.63
C ILE A 216 -3.35 -3.17 -5.60
N ILE A 217 -2.69 -3.32 -6.74
CA ILE A 217 -2.86 -2.46 -7.91
C ILE A 217 -3.82 -3.18 -8.85
N LYS A 218 -4.99 -2.58 -9.11
CA LYS A 218 -6.05 -3.20 -9.92
C LYS A 218 -6.00 -2.78 -11.38
N ALA A 219 -5.62 -1.54 -11.64
CA ALA A 219 -5.59 -1.01 -12.99
C ALA A 219 -4.50 0.04 -13.17
N LEU A 220 -3.95 0.05 -14.38
CA LEU A 220 -3.05 1.08 -14.89
C LEU A 220 -3.78 1.93 -15.93
N GLY A 221 -3.29 3.14 -16.17
CA GLY A 221 -3.83 4.04 -17.19
C GLY A 221 -3.58 3.57 -18.64
N ALA A 222 -2.78 2.52 -18.85
CA ALA A 222 -2.56 1.93 -20.15
C ALA A 222 -3.60 0.82 -20.39
N GLU A 223 -4.33 0.92 -21.51
CA GLU A 223 -5.34 -0.08 -21.92
C GLU A 223 -4.72 -1.47 -22.20
N GLU A 224 -3.43 -1.51 -22.52
CA GLU A 224 -2.65 -2.74 -22.76
C GLU A 224 -1.24 -2.60 -22.14
N ALA A 225 -1.16 -2.69 -20.81
CA ALA A 225 0.15 -2.88 -20.17
C ALA A 225 0.55 -4.34 -20.28
N ASP A 226 1.68 -4.62 -20.92
CA ASP A 226 2.33 -5.93 -20.82
C ASP A 226 2.86 -6.11 -19.39
N LEU A 227 2.13 -6.89 -18.59
CA LEU A 227 2.48 -7.22 -17.21
C LEU A 227 3.30 -8.51 -17.12
N THR A 228 3.86 -9.00 -18.23
CA THR A 228 4.75 -10.16 -18.17
C THR A 228 5.92 -9.89 -17.22
N PRO A 229 6.28 -10.84 -16.35
CA PRO A 229 7.41 -10.68 -15.45
C PRO A 229 8.70 -10.44 -16.23
N ASP A 230 9.47 -9.41 -15.86
CA ASP A 230 10.82 -9.18 -16.40
C ASP A 230 11.71 -10.41 -16.11
N PRO A 231 12.46 -10.94 -17.10
CA PRO A 231 13.42 -12.02 -16.89
C PRO A 231 14.60 -11.63 -15.98
N ASP A 232 14.92 -10.34 -15.86
CA ASP A 232 15.98 -9.83 -15.00
C ASP A 232 15.43 -9.44 -13.61
N ASP A 233 15.64 -10.33 -12.66
CA ASP A 233 15.13 -10.26 -11.29
C ASP A 233 16.20 -9.86 -10.28
N GLY A 234 17.17 -9.05 -10.71
CA GLY A 234 18.07 -8.30 -9.85
C GLY A 234 18.93 -9.20 -8.96
N GLU A 235 20.07 -9.63 -9.48
CA GLU A 235 21.12 -10.18 -8.62
C GLU A 235 21.60 -9.08 -7.66
N ASP A 236 21.51 -9.32 -6.35
CA ASP A 236 22.19 -8.51 -5.34
C ASP A 236 23.60 -9.09 -5.16
N PRO A 237 24.65 -8.42 -5.66
CA PRO A 237 26.02 -8.94 -5.61
C PRO A 237 26.62 -8.94 -4.19
N ASP A 238 25.95 -8.35 -3.19
CA ASP A 238 26.45 -8.24 -1.81
C ASP A 238 25.95 -9.41 -0.89
N LEU A 239 25.20 -10.40 -1.39
CA LEU A 239 24.80 -11.60 -0.62
C LEU A 239 25.77 -12.77 -0.82
N GLU A 240 26.63 -13.04 0.17
CA GLU A 240 27.54 -14.20 0.16
C GLU A 240 26.76 -15.54 0.32
N ASP A 241 27.08 -16.52 -0.54
CA ASP A 241 26.40 -17.83 -0.71
C ASP A 241 27.07 -18.93 0.14
N ASP A 242 26.44 -19.30 1.26
CA ASP A 242 26.97 -20.29 2.21
C ASP A 242 26.29 -21.69 2.11
N ARG A 243 25.84 -22.13 0.93
CA ARG A 243 25.13 -23.42 0.83
C ARG A 243 25.99 -24.57 0.30
N ALA A 244 26.37 -25.44 1.24
CA ALA A 244 26.76 -26.82 0.96
C ALA A 244 25.51 -27.70 0.70
N ASP A 245 25.64 -28.49 -0.36
CA ASP A 245 24.72 -29.44 -1.00
C ASP A 245 24.04 -30.49 -0.08
N GLN A 246 22.75 -30.74 -0.32
CA GLN A 246 22.04 -31.97 0.10
C GLN A 246 20.79 -32.22 -0.78
N THR A 247 20.92 -32.63 -2.05
CA THR A 247 19.81 -33.07 -2.93
C THR A 247 18.99 -34.24 -2.36
N LEU A 248 17.66 -34.12 -2.24
CA LEU A 248 16.71 -35.24 -2.13
C LEU A 248 15.33 -34.91 -2.74
N GLU A 249 14.69 -35.97 -3.23
CA GLU A 249 13.65 -36.10 -4.28
C GLU A 249 12.20 -35.80 -3.84
N LEU A 250 11.35 -35.49 -4.82
CA LEU A 250 9.92 -35.13 -4.70
C LEU A 250 9.04 -36.36 -4.98
N GLU A 251 7.97 -36.55 -4.20
CA GLU A 251 6.85 -37.44 -4.55
C GLU A 251 5.55 -36.63 -4.75
N GLU A 252 4.85 -36.92 -5.85
CA GLU A 252 3.57 -36.34 -6.27
C GLU A 252 2.39 -37.08 -5.61
N VAL A 253 1.32 -36.36 -5.25
CA VAL A 253 0.02 -36.97 -4.89
C VAL A 253 -1.13 -36.15 -5.45
N GLU A 254 -2.05 -36.88 -6.08
CA GLU A 254 -3.19 -36.48 -6.93
C GLU A 254 -4.33 -35.71 -6.23
N GLU A 255 -5.13 -35.05 -7.06
CA GLU A 255 -6.32 -34.24 -6.76
C GLU A 255 -7.56 -35.10 -6.42
N GLU A 256 -8.43 -34.62 -5.53
CA GLU A 256 -9.83 -35.03 -5.48
C GLU A 256 -10.77 -33.84 -5.26
N GLU A 257 -11.95 -33.93 -5.89
CA GLU A 257 -12.96 -32.90 -6.14
C GLU A 257 -13.85 -32.51 -4.93
N ALA A 258 -14.49 -31.34 -5.03
CA ALA A 258 -15.39 -30.73 -4.05
C ALA A 258 -16.88 -31.01 -4.31
N PRO A 259 -17.77 -30.92 -3.29
CA PRO A 259 -19.21 -30.82 -3.52
C PRO A 259 -19.81 -29.43 -3.19
N ALA A 260 -21.07 -29.31 -3.64
CA ALA A 260 -21.84 -28.12 -4.03
C ALA A 260 -22.44 -27.22 -2.92
N GLU A 261 -22.96 -26.10 -3.42
CA GLU A 261 -23.61 -24.92 -2.82
C GLU A 261 -24.86 -25.20 -1.97
N GLU A 262 -25.14 -24.30 -1.01
CA GLU A 262 -26.50 -24.01 -0.52
C GLU A 262 -26.68 -22.49 -0.29
N GLU A 263 -27.82 -21.97 -0.78
CA GLU A 263 -28.37 -20.62 -0.59
C GLU A 263 -29.23 -20.53 0.69
N GLU A 264 -29.31 -19.35 1.31
CA GLU A 264 -30.44 -18.73 2.09
C GLU A 264 -29.85 -17.48 2.81
N ASP A 265 -30.50 -16.34 3.05
CA ASP A 265 -31.89 -15.90 2.90
C ASP A 265 -31.94 -14.35 2.96
N GLY A 266 -32.98 -13.73 2.40
CA GLY A 266 -33.11 -12.28 2.24
C GLY A 266 -33.52 -11.49 3.50
N PHE A 267 -33.06 -10.22 3.57
CA PHE A 267 -33.57 -9.20 4.48
C PHE A 267 -33.83 -7.89 3.70
N ASP A 268 -35.10 -7.46 3.65
CA ASP A 268 -35.59 -6.30 2.89
C ASP A 268 -35.50 -5.01 3.73
N PHE A 269 -34.79 -4.01 3.19
CA PHE A 269 -34.73 -2.66 3.73
C PHE A 269 -35.08 -1.65 2.64
N SER A 270 -36.38 -1.43 2.42
CA SER A 270 -36.82 -0.17 1.83
C SER A 270 -38.20 0.27 2.30
N ALA A 271 -38.24 1.44 2.96
CA ALA A 271 -39.35 2.39 2.83
C ALA A 271 -39.02 3.82 3.29
N GLU A 272 -38.03 4.06 4.16
CA GLU A 272 -37.89 5.42 4.73
C GLU A 272 -36.47 6.03 4.75
N PHE A 273 -35.45 5.35 4.22
CA PHE A 273 -34.09 5.91 4.21
C PHE A 273 -33.80 6.66 2.90
N THR A 274 -33.51 7.97 3.00
CA THR A 274 -33.39 8.88 1.84
C THR A 274 -31.96 9.00 1.29
N GLY A 275 -30.99 8.27 1.86
CA GLY A 275 -29.60 8.27 1.44
C GLY A 275 -29.30 7.61 0.08
N ASP A 276 -28.15 7.99 -0.50
CA ASP A 276 -27.58 7.42 -1.74
C ASP A 276 -27.42 5.90 -1.64
N LYS A 277 -27.65 5.15 -2.73
CA LYS A 277 -27.54 3.68 -2.78
C LYS A 277 -26.25 3.15 -2.15
N LEU A 278 -25.11 3.79 -2.39
CA LEU A 278 -23.83 3.36 -1.82
C LEU A 278 -23.77 3.54 -0.29
N VAL A 279 -24.43 4.58 0.23
CA VAL A 279 -24.54 4.80 1.67
C VAL A 279 -25.50 3.78 2.29
N ARG A 280 -26.60 3.46 1.61
CA ARG A 280 -27.55 2.41 2.04
C ARG A 280 -26.87 1.05 2.17
N ASP A 281 -26.17 0.64 1.13
CA ASP A 281 -25.43 -0.63 1.10
C ASP A 281 -24.38 -0.68 2.23
N PHE A 282 -23.75 0.47 2.55
CA PHE A 282 -22.77 0.57 3.63
C PHE A 282 -23.39 0.44 5.02
N PHE A 283 -24.54 1.08 5.28
CA PHE A 283 -25.27 0.89 6.54
C PHE A 283 -25.77 -0.54 6.72
N LEU A 284 -26.27 -1.17 5.65
CA LEU A 284 -26.72 -2.57 5.70
C LEU A 284 -25.59 -3.54 6.04
N ALA A 285 -24.39 -3.30 5.49
CA ALA A 285 -23.20 -4.10 5.80
C ALA A 285 -22.75 -4.00 7.28
N HIS A 286 -23.24 -3.00 8.02
CA HIS A 286 -22.88 -2.73 9.42
C HIS A 286 -24.10 -2.79 10.35
N ASP A 287 -25.16 -3.51 9.96
CA ASP A 287 -26.38 -3.70 10.76
C ASP A 287 -27.02 -2.37 11.22
N GLY A 288 -26.94 -1.35 10.35
CA GLY A 288 -27.50 -0.03 10.59
C GLY A 288 -26.76 0.82 11.63
N LYS A 289 -25.56 0.42 12.08
CA LYS A 289 -24.82 1.12 13.15
C LYS A 289 -23.39 1.37 12.75
N LEU A 290 -23.00 2.64 12.64
CA LEU A 290 -21.65 3.04 12.27
C LEU A 290 -20.92 3.70 13.44
N ASN A 291 -19.60 3.53 13.47
CA ASN A 291 -18.75 4.39 14.29
C ASN A 291 -18.52 5.75 13.60
N GLN A 292 -17.94 6.72 14.32
CA GLN A 292 -17.77 8.08 13.81
C GLN A 292 -16.94 8.15 12.51
N CYS A 293 -15.91 7.31 12.37
CA CYS A 293 -15.07 7.29 11.18
C CYS A 293 -15.83 6.76 9.95
N GLU A 294 -16.60 5.69 10.13
CA GLU A 294 -17.48 5.09 9.12
C GLU A 294 -18.62 6.04 8.71
N PHE A 295 -19.21 6.73 9.68
CA PHE A 295 -20.26 7.72 9.42
C PHE A 295 -19.73 8.91 8.61
N VAL A 296 -18.55 9.43 8.96
CA VAL A 296 -17.85 10.47 8.18
C VAL A 296 -17.51 9.99 6.77
N HIS A 297 -17.23 8.70 6.61
CA HIS A 297 -17.01 8.11 5.28
C HIS A 297 -18.29 8.15 4.43
N CYS A 298 -19.44 7.78 4.99
CA CYS A 298 -20.74 7.85 4.31
C CYS A 298 -21.10 9.27 3.84
N LEU A 299 -20.84 10.28 4.68
CA LEU A 299 -21.08 11.68 4.32
C LEU A 299 -20.20 12.16 3.16
N LYS A 300 -18.95 11.68 3.09
CA LYS A 300 -18.04 11.96 1.98
C LYS A 300 -18.42 11.26 0.68
N ILE A 301 -19.10 10.11 0.76
CA ILE A 301 -19.65 9.42 -0.40
C ILE A 301 -20.83 10.25 -0.94
N HIS A 302 -21.79 10.58 -0.08
CA HIS A 302 -22.97 11.36 -0.44
C HIS A 302 -22.61 12.76 -1.00
N SER A 303 -21.58 13.41 -0.45
CA SER A 303 -21.13 14.71 -0.96
C SER A 303 -20.55 14.67 -2.37
N LYS A 304 -19.98 13.54 -2.77
CA LYS A 304 -19.41 13.38 -4.12
C LYS A 304 -20.51 13.13 -5.15
N THR A 305 -21.63 12.54 -4.73
CA THR A 305 -22.77 12.29 -5.61
C THR A 305 -23.69 13.51 -5.72
N GLU A 306 -23.83 14.30 -4.66
CA GLU A 306 -24.43 15.65 -4.72
C GLU A 306 -23.45 16.65 -5.36
N ALA A 307 -23.45 16.72 -6.70
CA ALA A 307 -22.57 17.59 -7.48
C ALA A 307 -22.56 19.05 -6.95
N GLY A 308 -21.44 19.47 -6.34
CA GLY A 308 -21.17 20.86 -5.99
C GLY A 308 -21.13 21.20 -4.49
N LYS A 309 -21.43 20.25 -3.58
CA LYS A 309 -21.32 20.50 -2.12
C LYS A 309 -20.01 19.94 -1.57
N ASN A 310 -19.08 20.82 -1.18
CA ASN A 310 -17.74 20.43 -0.74
C ASN A 310 -17.67 20.34 0.81
N PHE A 311 -17.58 19.12 1.36
CA PHE A 311 -17.57 18.85 2.81
C PHE A 311 -16.15 18.79 3.41
N SER A 312 -15.19 19.50 2.81
CA SER A 312 -13.76 19.41 3.15
C SER A 312 -13.41 19.82 4.60
N TRP A 313 -14.27 20.59 5.27
CA TRP A 313 -14.08 21.06 6.65
C TRP A 313 -14.88 20.28 7.71
N PHE A 314 -15.70 19.32 7.26
CA PHE A 314 -16.72 18.70 8.10
C PHE A 314 -16.21 17.72 9.18
N PRO A 315 -15.15 16.92 8.96
CA PRO A 315 -14.63 16.02 10.01
C PRO A 315 -14.25 16.75 11.30
N ALA A 316 -13.86 18.04 11.20
CA ALA A 316 -13.51 18.88 12.35
C ALA A 316 -14.74 19.53 13.03
N GLN A 317 -15.86 19.67 12.32
CA GLN A 317 -17.11 20.20 12.89
C GLN A 317 -17.99 19.09 13.47
N LEU A 318 -17.97 17.87 12.92
CA LEU A 318 -18.69 16.72 13.48
C LEU A 318 -18.16 16.33 14.87
N SER A 319 -16.87 16.56 15.15
CA SER A 319 -16.32 16.38 16.51
C SER A 319 -16.84 17.41 17.52
N VAL A 320 -17.43 18.52 17.06
CA VAL A 320 -18.09 19.54 17.88
C VAL A 320 -19.61 19.33 17.91
N TYR A 321 -20.18 18.84 16.81
CA TYR A 321 -21.59 18.54 16.63
C TYR A 321 -21.89 17.08 17.03
N LYS A 322 -22.38 16.86 18.26
CA LYS A 322 -22.58 15.54 18.90
C LYS A 322 -21.26 14.84 19.32
N SER A 323 -20.41 15.55 20.08
CA SER A 323 -19.09 15.07 20.55
C SER A 323 -19.12 13.76 21.34
N ASP A 324 -20.25 13.47 21.99
CA ASP A 324 -20.40 12.34 22.91
C ASP A 324 -21.02 11.11 22.22
N GLN A 325 -21.36 11.22 20.93
CA GLN A 325 -22.04 10.18 20.17
C GLN A 325 -21.05 9.17 19.58
N THR A 326 -21.20 7.91 19.97
CA THR A 326 -20.30 6.81 19.59
C THR A 326 -20.89 5.88 18.53
N VAL A 327 -22.21 5.89 18.35
CA VAL A 327 -22.94 5.07 17.38
C VAL A 327 -23.84 5.99 16.55
N TRP A 328 -23.82 5.79 15.24
CA TRP A 328 -24.52 6.61 14.26
C TRP A 328 -25.46 5.75 13.42
N THR A 329 -26.73 6.18 13.29
CA THR A 329 -27.77 5.43 12.58
C THR A 329 -28.16 6.08 11.25
N PRO A 330 -28.92 5.40 10.38
CA PRO A 330 -29.46 5.99 9.15
C PRO A 330 -30.28 7.25 9.42
N GLU A 331 -31.02 7.32 10.52
CA GLU A 331 -31.79 8.51 10.90
C GLU A 331 -30.89 9.70 11.25
N ASP A 332 -29.76 9.46 11.94
CA ASP A 332 -28.76 10.50 12.19
C ASP A 332 -28.15 11.02 10.89
N PHE A 333 -27.97 10.14 9.90
CA PHE A 333 -27.45 10.49 8.58
C PHE A 333 -28.41 11.45 7.86
N ASP A 334 -29.68 11.11 7.78
CA ASP A 334 -30.71 11.93 7.14
C ASP A 334 -30.93 13.26 7.90
N GLU A 335 -30.85 13.26 9.23
CA GLU A 335 -30.89 14.49 10.04
C GLU A 335 -29.73 15.45 9.70
N VAL A 336 -28.51 14.91 9.62
CA VAL A 336 -27.30 15.68 9.30
C VAL A 336 -27.35 16.22 7.87
N VAL A 337 -27.77 15.38 6.91
CA VAL A 337 -27.90 15.77 5.50
C VAL A 337 -28.97 16.84 5.33
N LYS A 338 -30.16 16.65 5.93
CA LYS A 338 -31.27 17.61 5.83
C LYS A 338 -30.88 18.98 6.37
N LYS A 339 -30.31 19.02 7.59
CA LYS A 339 -29.87 20.26 8.23
C LYS A 339 -28.81 21.04 7.43
N TRP A 340 -28.08 20.35 6.55
CA TRP A 340 -27.02 20.93 5.72
C TRP A 340 -27.45 21.16 4.27
N SER A 341 -28.64 20.71 3.89
CA SER A 341 -29.27 20.97 2.60
C SER A 341 -30.16 22.23 2.60
N GLU A 342 -30.57 22.68 3.79
CA GLU A 342 -31.20 23.98 4.07
C GLU A 342 -30.13 25.05 4.34
#